data_AF-H0I0U5-F1
#
_entry.id   AF-H0I0U5-F1
#
_cell.length_a   1.000
_cell.length_b   1.000
_cell.length_c   1.000
_cell.angle_alpha   90.00
_cell.angle_beta   90.00
_cell.angle_gamma   90.00
#
_symmetry.space_group_name_H-M   'P 1'
#
loop_
_entity.id
_entity.type
_entity.pdbx_description
1 polymer ?
#
loop_
_entity_poly.entity_id
_entity_poly.type
_entity_poly.pdbx_seq_one_letter_code
_entity_poly.pdbx_strand_id
1 'polypeptide(L)'
;MAKGYWVAFADVSDPQGHKAYIAENAKAFRKHGARFLTRGGQGESPEGHPRSRVVVIEFPSYDAAIECYRSPEYEKASSTADRWVAK
;
A
#
# COMPACT_ATOMS: atom_id res chain seq x y z
N MET A 1 -16.50 6.54 15.15
CA MET A 1 -16.06 7.34 13.98
C MET A 1 -15.74 6.40 12.82
N ALA A 2 -15.93 6.86 11.58
CA ALA A 2 -15.63 6.06 10.39
C ALA A 2 -14.12 5.83 10.22
N LYS A 3 -13.75 4.65 9.74
CA LYS A 3 -12.36 4.27 9.43
C LYS A 3 -11.93 4.82 8.08
N GLY A 4 -10.62 4.92 7.86
CA GLY A 4 -10.04 5.18 6.54
C GLY A 4 -9.61 3.87 5.88
N TYR A 5 -9.77 3.75 4.57
CA TYR A 5 -9.32 2.58 3.80
C TYR A 5 -8.48 3.00 2.62
N TRP A 6 -7.23 2.54 2.61
CA TRP A 6 -6.37 2.64 1.45
C TRP A 6 -6.41 1.33 0.68
N VAL A 7 -6.91 1.40 -0.55
CA VAL A 7 -6.92 0.29 -1.50
C VAL A 7 -5.86 0.54 -2.56
N ALA A 8 -4.91 -0.39 -2.70
CA ALA A 8 -3.85 -0.30 -3.71
C ALA A 8 -3.83 -1.56 -4.58
N PHE A 9 -3.66 -1.34 -5.87
CA PHE A 9 -3.57 -2.36 -6.92
C PHE A 9 -2.19 -2.25 -7.58
N ALA A 10 -1.49 -3.36 -7.74
CA ALA A 10 -0.16 -3.36 -8.36
C ALA A 10 0.12 -4.69 -9.08
N ASP A 11 0.94 -4.62 -10.13
CA ASP A 11 1.70 -5.76 -10.62
C ASP A 11 3.17 -5.53 -10.28
N VAL A 12 3.79 -6.52 -9.62
CA VAL A 12 5.17 -6.44 -9.16
C VAL A 12 6.07 -7.07 -10.21
N SER A 13 6.85 -6.25 -10.92
CA SER A 13 7.79 -6.72 -11.95
C SER A 13 9.17 -7.07 -11.40
N ASP A 14 9.58 -6.47 -10.27
CA ASP A 14 10.83 -6.76 -9.56
C ASP A 14 10.59 -7.03 -8.06
N PRO A 15 10.60 -8.30 -7.63
CA PRO A 15 10.43 -8.69 -6.23
C PRO A 15 11.53 -8.17 -5.29
N GLN A 16 12.76 -7.92 -5.77
CA GLN A 16 13.85 -7.45 -4.93
C GLN A 16 13.71 -5.96 -4.61
N GLY A 17 13.49 -5.10 -5.62
CA GLY A 17 13.19 -3.69 -5.42
C GLY A 17 11.96 -3.47 -4.53
N HIS A 18 10.95 -4.31 -4.70
CA HIS A 18 9.72 -4.28 -3.89
C HIS A 18 9.97 -4.54 -2.39
N LYS A 19 11.00 -5.30 -1.99
CA LYS A 19 11.34 -5.51 -0.56
C LYS A 19 11.84 -4.24 0.13
N ALA A 20 12.66 -3.45 -0.56
CA ALA A 20 13.15 -2.17 -0.01
C ALA A 20 12.01 -1.18 0.20
N TYR A 21 11.08 -1.10 -0.77
CA TYR A 21 9.84 -0.33 -0.65
C TYR A 21 9.01 -0.73 0.58
N ILE A 22 8.80 -2.03 0.77
CA ILE A 22 8.06 -2.59 1.91
C ILE A 22 8.68 -2.18 3.25
N ALA A 23 10.01 -2.16 3.35
CA ALA A 23 10.68 -1.79 4.59
C ALA A 23 10.50 -0.30 4.94
N GLU A 24 10.58 0.58 3.94
CA GLU A 24 10.40 2.02 4.13
C GLU A 24 8.93 2.38 4.40
N ASN A 25 7.98 1.86 3.61
CA ASN A 25 6.56 2.17 3.81
C ASN A 25 6.02 1.69 5.17
N ALA A 26 6.58 0.62 5.72
CA ALA A 26 6.22 0.10 7.04
C ALA A 26 6.47 1.14 8.16
N LYS A 27 7.41 2.06 7.99
CA LYS A 27 7.67 3.15 8.95
C LYS A 27 6.50 4.13 8.98
N ALA A 28 6.05 4.58 7.80
CA ALA A 28 4.88 5.45 7.67
C ALA A 28 3.61 4.76 8.21
N PHE A 29 3.35 3.53 7.80
CA PHE A 29 2.17 2.78 8.22
C PHE A 29 2.07 2.60 9.74
N ARG A 30 3.18 2.26 10.41
CA ARG A 30 3.19 2.15 11.88
C ARG A 30 2.90 3.49 12.57
N LYS A 31 3.48 4.58 12.06
CA LYS A 31 3.30 5.93 12.63
C LYS A 31 1.85 6.39 12.60
N HIS A 32 1.11 6.06 11.55
CA HIS A 32 -0.27 6.50 11.35
C HIS A 32 -1.33 5.46 11.76
N GLY A 33 -0.94 4.42 12.51
CA GLY A 33 -1.88 3.43 13.04
C GLY A 33 -2.52 2.52 11.99
N ALA A 34 -1.80 2.26 10.90
CA ALA A 34 -2.31 1.47 9.79
C ALA A 34 -2.33 -0.04 10.11
N ARG A 35 -3.38 -0.74 9.64
CA ARG A 35 -3.57 -2.18 9.79
C ARG A 35 -3.86 -2.82 8.44
N PHE A 36 -3.04 -3.80 8.04
CA PHE A 36 -3.29 -4.55 6.80
C PHE A 36 -4.47 -5.51 6.98
N LEU A 37 -5.48 -5.38 6.11
CA LEU A 37 -6.56 -6.37 5.97
C LEU A 37 -6.19 -7.44 4.95
N THR A 38 -5.59 -7.02 3.85
CA THR A 38 -4.95 -7.89 2.86
C THR A 38 -3.70 -7.22 2.32
N ARG A 39 -2.70 -8.03 1.95
CA ARG A 39 -1.39 -7.56 1.48
C ARG A 39 -0.89 -8.36 0.26
N GLY A 40 -1.80 -8.69 -0.66
CA GLY A 40 -1.53 -9.55 -1.81
C GLY A 40 -1.60 -11.04 -1.47
N GLY A 41 -2.56 -11.43 -0.63
CA GLY A 41 -2.87 -12.84 -0.37
C GLY A 41 -3.66 -13.47 -1.53
N GLN A 42 -4.09 -14.73 -1.35
CA GLN A 42 -4.98 -15.39 -2.30
C GLN A 42 -6.28 -14.59 -2.47
N GLY A 43 -6.70 -14.44 -3.71
CA GLY A 43 -7.93 -13.76 -4.08
C GLY A 43 -8.45 -14.30 -5.41
N GLU A 44 -9.75 -14.21 -5.59
CA GLU A 44 -10.45 -14.56 -6.82
C GLU A 44 -11.13 -13.31 -7.36
N SER A 45 -11.21 -13.19 -8.69
CA SER A 45 -11.91 -12.09 -9.36
C SER A 45 -13.07 -12.71 -10.15
N PRO A 46 -14.26 -12.84 -9.54
CA PRO A 46 -15.43 -13.39 -10.23
C PRO A 46 -15.81 -12.59 -11.49
N GLU A 47 -15.48 -11.30 -11.49
CA GLU A 47 -15.70 -10.39 -12.61
C GLU A 47 -14.47 -9.51 -12.85
N GLY A 48 -14.13 -9.30 -14.13
CA GLY A 48 -13.04 -8.44 -14.56
C GLY A 48 -11.64 -9.03 -14.39
N HIS A 49 -10.63 -8.20 -14.68
CA HIS A 49 -9.21 -8.58 -14.63
C HIS A 49 -8.42 -7.51 -13.87
N PRO A 50 -8.52 -7.46 -12.53
CA PRO A 50 -7.74 -6.51 -11.75
C PRO A 50 -6.26 -6.87 -11.79
N ARG A 51 -5.42 -5.94 -11.33
CA ARG A 51 -4.00 -6.20 -11.05
C ARG A 51 -3.85 -7.39 -10.11
N SER A 52 -2.80 -8.17 -10.29
CA SER A 52 -2.54 -9.42 -9.56
C SER A 52 -2.41 -9.23 -8.04
N ARG A 53 -2.02 -8.03 -7.59
CA ARG A 53 -1.81 -7.74 -6.17
C ARG A 53 -2.78 -6.68 -5.67
N VAL A 54 -3.66 -7.08 -4.75
CA VAL A 54 -4.59 -6.20 -4.03
C VAL A 54 -4.13 -6.03 -2.58
N VAL A 55 -4.02 -4.78 -2.14
CA VAL A 55 -3.69 -4.42 -0.76
C VAL A 55 -4.80 -3.53 -0.22
N VAL A 56 -5.26 -3.84 0.99
CA VAL A 56 -6.24 -3.05 1.72
C VAL A 56 -5.67 -2.75 3.10
N ILE A 57 -5.60 -1.47 3.43
CA ILE A 57 -5.03 -0.96 4.68
C ILE A 57 -6.09 -0.13 5.39
N GLU A 58 -6.44 -0.52 6.61
CA GLU A 58 -7.34 0.22 7.49
C GLU A 58 -6.54 1.23 8.32
N PHE A 59 -7.09 2.44 8.45
CA PHE A 59 -6.58 3.52 9.30
C PHE A 59 -7.63 3.92 10.34
N PRO A 60 -7.22 4.56 11.46
CA PRO A 60 -8.13 5.01 12.50
C PRO A 60 -9.20 6.00 12.01
N SER A 61 -8.89 6.79 10.98
CA SER A 61 -9.77 7.74 10.28
C SER A 61 -9.33 7.94 8.83
N TYR A 62 -10.16 8.62 8.04
CA TYR A 62 -9.78 9.06 6.69
C TYR A 62 -8.56 10.00 6.72
N ASP A 63 -8.54 10.97 7.64
CA ASP A 63 -7.45 11.93 7.76
C ASP A 63 -6.11 11.25 8.07
N ALA A 64 -6.11 10.23 8.94
CA ALA A 64 -4.91 9.46 9.23
C ALA A 64 -4.35 8.74 7.98
N ALA A 65 -5.22 8.29 7.07
CA ALA A 65 -4.79 7.70 5.80
C ALA A 65 -4.16 8.75 4.87
N ILE A 66 -4.76 9.95 4.78
CA ILE A 66 -4.23 11.05 3.97
C ILE A 66 -2.91 11.59 4.53
N GLU A 67 -2.81 11.78 5.84
CA GLU A 67 -1.57 12.17 6.52
C GLU A 67 -0.47 11.14 6.28
N CYS A 68 -0.80 9.84 6.31
CA CYS A 68 0.15 8.79 5.98
C CYS A 68 0.64 8.89 4.53
N TYR A 69 -0.25 9.14 3.56
CA TYR A 69 0.13 9.27 2.16
C TYR A 69 1.02 10.49 1.90
N ARG A 70 0.76 11.59 2.61
CA ARG A 70 1.50 12.86 2.48
C ARG A 70 2.72 12.96 3.39
N SER A 71 3.06 11.91 4.14
CA SER A 71 4.15 11.96 5.08
C SER A 71 5.51 11.91 4.37
N PRO A 72 6.55 12.58 4.89
CA PRO A 72 7.90 12.49 4.34
C PRO A 72 8.41 11.04 4.29
N GLU A 73 8.00 10.20 5.25
CA GLU A 73 8.36 8.78 5.28
C GLU A 73 7.74 8.00 4.11
N TYR A 74 6.47 8.28 3.78
CA TYR A 74 5.82 7.63 2.65
C TYR A 74 6.30 8.19 1.32
N GLU A 75 6.52 9.50 1.20
CA GLU A 75 7.08 10.13 0.01
C GLU A 75 8.45 9.54 -0.35
N LYS A 76 9.31 9.34 0.66
CA LYS A 76 10.59 8.66 0.49
C LYS A 76 10.40 7.25 -0.05
N ALA A 77 9.44 6.48 0.46
CA ALA A 77 9.13 5.16 -0.05
C ALA A 77 8.59 5.21 -1.50
N SER A 78 7.65 6.09 -1.81
CA SER A 78 7.03 6.18 -3.14
C SER A 78 7.99 6.66 -4.22
N SER A 79 8.99 7.49 -3.89
CA SER A 79 10.03 7.91 -4.85
C SER A 79 10.82 6.74 -5.45
N THR A 80 10.79 5.59 -4.77
CA THR A 80 11.45 4.37 -5.23
C THR A 80 10.50 3.45 -6.02
N ALA A 81 9.18 3.63 -5.90
CA ALA A 81 8.15 2.74 -6.43
C ALA A 81 8.06 2.68 -7.97
N ASP A 82 8.42 3.77 -8.66
CA ASP A 82 8.42 3.86 -10.13
C ASP A 82 9.36 2.83 -10.80
N ARG A 83 10.22 2.15 -10.04
CA ARG A 83 11.17 1.17 -10.54
C ARG A 83 10.66 -0.29 -10.56
N TRP A 84 9.52 -0.61 -9.93
CA TRP A 84 9.03 -2.00 -9.82
C TRP A 84 7.51 -2.18 -9.79
N VAL A 85 6.75 -1.09 -9.77
CA VAL A 85 5.30 -1.14 -10.03
C VAL A 85 5.10 -0.86 -11.51
N ALA A 86 4.57 -1.84 -12.24
CA ALA A 86 4.12 -1.58 -13.61
C ALA A 86 3.01 -0.52 -13.55
N LYS A 87 3.17 0.59 -14.30
CA LYS A 87 2.09 1.58 -14.49
C LYS A 87 0.97 0.98 -15.32
#